data_AF-A0A8H8JPZ7-F1
#
_entry.id   AF-A0A8H8JPZ7-F1
#
_cell.length_a   1.000
_cell.length_b   1.000
_cell.length_c   1.000
_cell.angle_alpha   90.00
_cell.angle_beta   90.00
_cell.angle_gamma   90.00
#
_symmetry.space_group_name_H-M   'P 1'
#
loop_
_entity.id
_entity.type
_entity.pdbx_description
1 polymer ?
#
loop_
_entity_poly.entity_id
_entity_poly.type
_entity_poly.pdbx_seq_one_letter_code
_entity_poly.pdbx_strand_id
1 'polypeptide(L)'
;MSQIEKHDLEADPVVRFQHKFYIPIAVLFGLVAPTLIASLWDDAIGGFLYAGIVTRIVVWHCTFMINSLAHWKGLQPYTNEVTARGSLHAFPHDFRNGPCAQDWDPSKWIIWALYRFTPLVTRVRRACDEDVNRARKWMAYIHAQGKDHLPHGWEELDDDVLDGMGELPDTTAQSFEEWDEAQLETYIQTEHRLVVLIDSWVVDVTDYIKEHPGGSVILRNHLYSPKPCPANSTKKDSLEDATWAFNGGMNNHTRTARARMRSLRVARLIVDQNNC
;
A
#
# COMPACT_ATOMS: atom_id res chain seq x y z
N MET A 1 9.02 13.48 -7.32
CA MET A 1 7.88 13.55 -6.36
C MET A 1 6.52 13.80 -7.03
N SER A 2 6.41 13.84 -8.37
CA SER A 2 5.15 14.07 -9.10
C SER A 2 4.28 12.82 -9.31
N GLN A 3 4.73 11.64 -8.87
CA GLN A 3 4.04 10.36 -9.10
C GLN A 3 3.09 9.94 -7.96
N ILE A 4 3.03 10.68 -6.86
CA ILE A 4 2.14 10.38 -5.73
C ILE A 4 0.98 11.37 -5.77
N GLU A 5 -0.25 10.88 -5.84
CA GLU A 5 -1.45 11.69 -5.74
C GLU A 5 -1.55 12.30 -4.33
N LYS A 6 -1.72 13.62 -4.24
CA LYS A 6 -1.82 14.38 -2.97
C LYS A 6 -3.03 15.32 -2.95
N HIS A 7 -3.95 15.13 -3.88
CA HIS A 7 -5.11 16.00 -4.05
C HIS A 7 -5.98 16.05 -2.78
N ASP A 8 -6.07 14.95 -2.03
CA ASP A 8 -6.77 14.89 -0.75
C ASP A 8 -6.15 15.84 0.29
N LEU A 9 -4.82 15.83 0.42
CA LEU A 9 -4.09 16.73 1.33
C LEU A 9 -4.17 18.19 0.88
N GLU A 10 -4.16 18.44 -0.43
CA GLU A 10 -4.29 19.79 -1.00
C GLU A 10 -5.74 20.30 -0.96
N ALA A 11 -6.74 19.43 -0.91
CA ALA A 11 -8.13 19.83 -0.74
C ALA A 11 -8.46 20.19 0.73
N ASP A 12 -7.74 19.62 1.70
CA ASP A 12 -7.99 19.85 3.12
C ASP A 12 -7.53 21.28 3.55
N PRO A 13 -8.46 22.14 4.01
CA PRO A 13 -8.14 23.50 4.41
C PRO A 13 -7.26 23.57 5.69
N VAL A 14 -7.38 22.59 6.59
CA VAL A 14 -6.58 22.52 7.82
C VAL A 14 -5.14 22.19 7.49
N VAL A 15 -4.92 21.19 6.62
CA VAL A 15 -3.58 20.82 6.14
C VAL A 15 -2.95 21.98 5.41
N ARG A 16 -3.69 22.66 4.53
CA ARG A 16 -3.18 23.85 3.81
C ARG A 16 -2.83 25.01 4.73
N PHE A 17 -3.65 25.27 5.75
CA PHE A 17 -3.35 26.28 6.75
C PHE A 17 -2.07 25.94 7.52
N GLN A 18 -1.98 24.70 8.01
CA GLN A 18 -0.80 24.21 8.72
C GLN A 18 0.45 24.25 7.85
N HIS A 19 0.36 23.88 6.57
CA HIS A 19 1.47 23.94 5.62
C HIS A 19 1.94 25.37 5.37
N LYS A 20 1.00 26.30 5.16
CA LYS A 20 1.30 27.73 4.92
C LYS A 20 1.94 28.41 6.13
N PHE A 21 1.49 28.08 7.33
CA PHE A 21 1.93 28.72 8.58
C PHE A 21 2.78 27.78 9.46
N TYR A 22 3.42 26.78 8.86
CA TYR A 22 4.15 25.74 9.59
C TYR A 22 5.19 26.34 10.54
N ILE A 23 6.03 27.25 10.05
CA ILE A 23 7.12 27.85 10.85
C ILE A 23 6.54 28.65 12.03
N PRO A 24 5.60 29.61 11.85
CA PRO A 24 4.96 30.30 12.96
C PRO A 24 4.32 29.36 13.99
N ILE A 25 3.55 28.36 13.53
CA ILE A 25 2.87 27.40 14.41
C ILE A 25 3.90 26.58 15.19
N ALA A 26 4.94 26.08 14.51
CA ALA A 26 5.99 25.29 15.11
C ALA A 26 6.79 26.09 16.15
N VAL A 27 7.12 27.36 15.90
CA VAL A 27 7.81 28.20 16.89
C VAL A 27 6.89 28.57 18.05
N LEU A 28 5.64 28.91 17.77
CA LEU A 28 4.66 29.29 18.79
C LEU A 28 4.41 28.13 19.75
N PHE A 29 3.95 26.98 19.28
CA PHE A 29 3.68 25.82 20.15
C PHE A 29 4.96 25.06 20.55
N GLY A 30 6.03 25.23 19.78
CA GLY A 30 7.32 24.60 19.99
C GLY A 30 8.22 25.28 21.03
N LEU A 31 8.11 26.59 21.23
CA LEU A 31 9.05 27.30 22.10
C LEU A 31 8.32 28.35 22.92
N VAL A 32 7.53 29.20 22.26
CA VAL A 32 6.91 30.35 22.92
C VAL A 32 5.84 29.93 23.92
N ALA A 33 4.90 29.06 23.55
CA ALA A 33 3.79 28.66 24.41
C ALA A 33 4.27 27.90 25.67
N PRO A 34 5.20 26.92 25.60
CA PRO A 34 5.77 26.33 26.81
C PRO A 34 6.43 27.35 27.73
N THR A 35 7.18 28.32 27.17
CA THR A 35 7.79 29.41 27.94
C THR A 35 6.74 30.28 28.62
N LEU A 36 5.69 30.69 27.91
CA LEU A 36 4.62 31.52 28.46
C LEU A 36 3.82 30.79 29.55
N ILE A 37 3.53 29.50 29.36
CA ILE A 37 2.83 28.68 30.34
C ILE A 37 3.68 28.56 31.61
N ALA A 38 4.99 28.29 31.48
CA ALA A 38 5.87 28.19 32.64
C ALA A 38 6.12 29.53 33.34
N SER A 39 5.95 30.64 32.60
CA SER A 39 5.99 31.99 33.19
C SER A 39 4.84 32.23 34.18
N LEU A 40 3.75 31.45 34.14
CA LEU A 40 2.65 31.55 35.11
C LEU A 40 3.06 31.15 36.53
N TRP A 41 4.19 30.45 36.69
CA TRP A 41 4.80 30.11 37.97
C TRP A 41 6.28 30.56 38.02
N ASP A 42 6.58 31.68 37.36
CA ASP A 42 7.88 32.37 37.36
C ASP A 42 9.08 31.55 36.84
N ASP A 43 8.85 30.51 36.02
CA ASP A 43 9.90 29.67 35.44
C ASP A 43 9.92 29.70 33.90
N ALA A 44 9.97 30.90 33.34
CA ALA A 44 10.00 31.09 31.87
C ALA A 44 11.21 30.37 31.23
N ILE A 45 12.38 30.42 31.86
CA ILE A 45 13.61 29.81 31.37
C ILE A 45 13.49 28.28 31.39
N GLY A 46 12.97 27.69 32.47
CA GLY A 46 12.71 26.26 32.55
C GLY A 46 11.70 25.79 31.51
N GLY A 47 10.64 26.58 31.29
CA GLY A 47 9.67 26.34 30.21
C GLY A 47 10.30 26.35 28.82
N PHE A 48 11.19 27.30 28.54
CA PHE A 48 11.91 27.36 27.26
C PHE A 48 12.89 26.21 27.07
N LEU A 49 13.70 25.89 28.10
CA LEU A 49 14.76 24.90 27.98
C LEU A 49 14.20 23.47 28.03
N TYR A 50 13.45 23.13 29.08
CA TYR A 50 12.98 21.76 29.29
C TYR A 50 11.74 21.46 28.46
N ALA A 51 10.68 22.24 28.68
CA ALA A 51 9.40 22.04 28.00
C ALA A 51 9.38 22.59 26.57
N GLY A 52 10.44 23.29 26.15
CA GLY A 52 10.76 23.74 24.81
C GLY A 52 11.84 22.83 24.19
N ILE A 53 13.11 23.17 24.32
CA ILE A 53 14.18 22.51 23.57
C ILE A 53 14.30 21.00 23.87
N VAL A 54 14.43 20.61 25.15
CA VAL A 54 14.72 19.21 25.53
C VAL A 54 13.61 18.26 25.09
N THR A 55 12.34 18.62 25.30
CA THR A 55 11.22 17.79 24.84
C THR A 55 11.27 17.53 23.33
N ARG A 56 11.64 18.51 22.49
CA ARG A 56 11.72 18.28 21.02
C ARG A 56 12.85 17.33 20.69
N ILE A 57 14.00 17.48 21.35
CA ILE A 57 15.14 16.57 21.18
C ILE A 57 14.71 15.15 21.52
N VAL A 58 14.06 14.94 22.67
CA VAL A 58 13.57 13.61 23.08
C VAL A 58 12.55 13.06 22.07
N VAL A 59 11.56 13.85 21.67
CA VAL A 59 10.54 13.45 20.68
C VAL A 59 11.18 13.07 19.35
N TRP A 60 12.17 13.82 18.87
CA TRP A 60 12.90 13.49 17.64
C TRP A 60 13.64 12.16 17.77
N HIS A 61 14.36 11.94 18.88
CA HIS A 61 15.07 10.68 19.10
C HIS A 61 14.10 9.51 19.21
N CYS A 62 12.97 9.66 19.91
CA CYS A 62 11.94 8.63 19.98
C CYS A 62 11.33 8.33 18.60
N THR A 63 11.05 9.37 17.80
CA THR A 63 10.47 9.20 16.46
C THR A 63 11.43 8.47 15.52
N PHE A 64 12.70 8.89 15.47
CA PHE A 64 13.71 8.22 14.63
C PHE A 64 14.08 6.82 15.17
N MET A 65 14.02 6.62 16.48
CA MET A 65 14.22 5.29 17.07
C MET A 65 13.18 4.30 16.57
N ILE A 66 11.92 4.70 16.36
CA ILE A 66 10.90 3.80 15.79
C ILE A 66 11.34 3.28 14.43
N ASN A 67 11.88 4.15 13.55
CA ASN A 67 12.40 3.71 12.25
C ASN A 67 13.51 2.66 12.41
N SER A 68 14.45 2.84 13.33
CA SER A 68 15.52 1.84 13.54
C SER A 68 14.98 0.55 14.19
N LEU A 69 14.24 0.69 15.29
CA LEU A 69 13.80 -0.44 16.11
C LEU A 69 12.77 -1.32 15.39
N ALA A 70 11.84 -0.70 14.66
CA ALA A 70 10.82 -1.43 13.89
C ALA A 70 11.42 -2.27 12.77
N HIS A 71 12.63 -1.95 12.28
CA HIS A 71 13.35 -2.78 11.31
C HIS A 71 14.33 -3.76 11.97
N TRP A 72 14.81 -3.48 13.18
CA TRP A 72 15.83 -4.30 13.85
C TRP A 72 15.26 -5.43 14.73
N LYS A 73 14.25 -5.15 15.57
CA LYS A 73 13.79 -6.09 16.61
C LYS A 73 12.27 -6.15 16.70
N GLY A 74 11.71 -7.36 16.64
CA GLY A 74 10.26 -7.59 16.69
C GLY A 74 9.84 -8.87 15.97
N LEU A 75 8.56 -9.21 16.06
CA LEU A 75 7.98 -10.32 15.30
C LEU A 75 7.48 -9.83 13.93
N GLN A 76 7.47 -10.72 12.95
CA GLN A 76 6.87 -10.49 11.62
C GLN A 76 5.67 -11.42 11.40
N PRO A 77 4.56 -11.24 12.13
CA PRO A 77 3.45 -12.18 12.10
C PRO A 77 2.60 -12.12 10.82
N TYR A 78 2.84 -11.14 9.94
CA TYR A 78 2.00 -10.87 8.77
C TYR A 78 2.73 -10.94 7.45
N THR A 79 4.02 -10.60 7.43
CA THR A 79 4.77 -10.48 6.20
C THR A 79 6.28 -10.47 6.47
N ASN A 80 7.04 -11.20 5.67
CA ASN A 80 8.51 -11.12 5.58
C ASN A 80 8.95 -10.31 4.34
N GLU A 81 7.99 -9.68 3.66
CA GLU A 81 8.18 -8.96 2.41
C GLU A 81 8.89 -7.61 2.60
N VAL A 82 8.67 -7.03 3.77
CA VAL A 82 9.28 -5.80 4.20
C VAL A 82 10.12 -6.09 5.43
N THR A 83 11.23 -5.37 5.59
CA THR A 83 12.07 -5.50 6.79
C THR A 83 11.38 -4.96 8.04
N ALA A 84 10.27 -4.24 7.88
CA ALA A 84 9.48 -3.75 8.99
C ALA A 84 8.86 -4.91 9.77
N ARG A 85 8.85 -4.76 11.09
CA ARG A 85 8.31 -5.72 12.04
C ARG A 85 7.04 -5.15 12.66
N GLY A 86 6.11 -6.01 13.02
CA GLY A 86 4.78 -5.60 13.49
C GLY A 86 3.72 -5.46 12.38
N SER A 87 2.66 -4.72 12.66
CA SER A 87 1.45 -4.67 11.79
C SER A 87 1.38 -3.48 10.83
N LEU A 88 2.08 -2.37 11.14
CA LEU A 88 1.95 -1.09 10.42
C LEU A 88 2.17 -1.19 8.92
N HIS A 89 3.23 -1.89 8.52
CA HIS A 89 3.60 -1.96 7.11
C HIS A 89 2.82 -3.03 6.35
N ALA A 90 2.27 -4.04 7.04
CA ALA A 90 1.43 -5.06 6.43
C ALA A 90 0.01 -4.54 6.15
N PHE A 91 -0.52 -3.71 7.05
CA PHE A 91 -1.88 -3.16 6.97
C PHE A 91 -1.88 -1.65 7.22
N PRO A 92 -1.37 -0.83 6.28
CA PRO A 92 -1.18 0.62 6.50
C PRO A 92 -2.48 1.41 6.66
N HIS A 93 -3.62 0.82 6.29
CA HIS A 93 -4.94 1.44 6.42
C HIS A 93 -5.68 1.04 7.72
N ASP A 94 -5.13 0.12 8.53
CA ASP A 94 -5.67 -0.21 9.84
C ASP A 94 -5.23 0.85 10.85
N PHE A 95 -6.16 1.36 11.64
CA PHE A 95 -5.84 2.37 12.67
C PHE A 95 -5.02 1.83 13.85
N ARG A 96 -4.85 0.51 13.96
CA ARG A 96 -4.14 -0.16 15.06
C ARG A 96 -2.68 -0.44 14.69
N ASN A 97 -1.78 -0.32 15.67
CA ASN A 97 -0.35 -0.64 15.50
C ASN A 97 0.02 -2.09 15.91
N GLY A 98 -0.93 -2.88 16.45
CA GLY A 98 -0.63 -4.20 17.04
C GLY A 98 -1.55 -5.35 16.60
N PRO A 99 -1.04 -6.60 16.61
CA PRO A 99 -1.83 -7.79 16.29
C PRO A 99 -2.94 -8.08 17.30
N CYS A 100 -2.80 -7.61 18.54
CA CYS A 100 -3.71 -7.86 19.64
C CYS A 100 -4.42 -6.57 20.08
N ALA A 101 -5.67 -6.71 20.51
CA ALA A 101 -6.44 -5.58 21.03
C ALA A 101 -5.80 -4.96 22.29
N GLN A 102 -5.13 -5.78 23.10
CA GLN A 102 -4.50 -5.40 24.37
C GLN A 102 -3.07 -4.85 24.22
N ASP A 103 -2.51 -4.84 23.01
CA ASP A 103 -1.18 -4.27 22.80
C ASP A 103 -1.18 -2.80 23.22
N TRP A 104 -0.11 -2.39 23.90
CA TRP A 104 0.09 -1.02 24.35
C TRP A 104 0.20 -0.09 23.13
N ASP A 105 -0.90 0.61 22.87
CA ASP A 105 -1.02 1.57 21.78
C ASP A 105 -1.96 2.69 22.26
N PRO A 106 -1.41 3.72 22.92
CA PRO A 106 -2.19 4.84 23.43
C PRO A 106 -2.98 5.55 22.32
N SER A 107 -2.42 5.63 21.12
CA SER A 107 -3.05 6.25 19.96
C SER A 107 -4.31 5.48 19.55
N LYS A 108 -4.25 4.14 19.45
CA LYS A 108 -5.42 3.27 19.21
C LYS A 108 -6.51 3.49 20.24
N TRP A 109 -6.16 3.59 21.52
CA TRP A 109 -7.15 3.76 22.59
C TRP A 109 -7.80 5.15 22.56
N ILE A 110 -7.03 6.20 22.27
CA ILE A 110 -7.56 7.57 22.10
C ILE A 110 -8.51 7.62 20.90
N ILE A 111 -8.10 7.09 19.74
CA ILE A 111 -8.95 7.06 18.54
C ILE A 111 -10.23 6.27 18.80
N TRP A 112 -10.12 5.10 19.44
CA TRP A 112 -11.27 4.27 19.80
C TRP A 112 -12.22 5.00 20.76
N ALA A 113 -11.69 5.69 21.77
CA ALA A 113 -12.49 6.46 22.71
C ALA A 113 -13.21 7.63 22.02
N LEU A 114 -12.51 8.37 21.17
CA LEU A 114 -13.12 9.45 20.37
C LEU A 114 -14.22 8.91 19.45
N TYR A 115 -13.97 7.80 18.77
CA TYR A 115 -14.97 7.14 17.92
C TYR A 115 -16.19 6.64 18.71
N ARG A 116 -15.97 6.10 19.91
CA ARG A 116 -17.05 5.50 20.71
C ARG A 116 -17.91 6.53 21.42
N PHE A 117 -17.32 7.63 21.87
CA PHE A 117 -17.95 8.57 22.82
C PHE A 117 -18.17 9.97 22.25
N THR A 118 -17.65 10.30 21.06
CA THR A 118 -17.79 11.63 20.47
C THR A 118 -18.15 11.57 18.99
N PRO A 119 -18.80 12.60 18.42
CA PRO A 119 -19.02 12.69 16.98
C PRO A 119 -17.77 13.13 16.20
N LEU A 120 -16.62 13.33 16.86
CA LEU A 120 -15.40 13.85 16.23
C LEU A 120 -14.75 12.85 15.27
N VAL A 121 -14.90 11.55 15.55
CA VAL A 121 -14.42 10.47 14.69
C VAL A 121 -15.64 9.71 14.23
N THR A 122 -16.01 9.88 12.95
CA THR A 122 -17.22 9.27 12.38
C THR A 122 -16.98 7.88 11.82
N ARG A 123 -15.75 7.60 11.38
CA ARG A 123 -15.37 6.32 10.78
C ARG A 123 -13.92 5.99 11.11
N VAL A 124 -13.70 4.72 11.44
CA VAL A 124 -12.36 4.15 11.64
C VAL A 124 -12.19 3.01 10.64
N ARG A 125 -11.04 2.96 9.96
CA ARG A 125 -10.71 1.86 9.05
C ARG A 125 -9.94 0.77 9.80
N ARG A 126 -10.31 -0.48 9.55
CA ARG A 126 -9.69 -1.67 10.11
C ARG A 126 -9.42 -2.64 8.96
N ALA A 127 -8.30 -3.36 9.02
CA ALA A 127 -8.03 -4.44 8.08
C ALA A 127 -9.09 -5.53 8.22
N CYS A 128 -9.46 -6.16 7.11
CA CYS A 128 -10.38 -7.28 7.12
C CYS A 128 -9.78 -8.44 7.93
N ASP A 129 -10.57 -9.06 8.80
CA ASP A 129 -10.06 -10.16 9.62
C ASP A 129 -9.67 -11.37 8.75
N GLU A 130 -10.28 -11.53 7.57
CA GLU A 130 -9.89 -12.55 6.57
C GLU A 130 -8.46 -12.33 6.04
N ASP A 131 -8.14 -11.09 5.63
CA ASP A 131 -6.81 -10.73 5.13
C ASP A 131 -5.74 -10.89 6.23
N VAL A 132 -6.07 -10.49 7.46
CA VAL A 132 -5.20 -10.66 8.64
C VAL A 132 -4.93 -12.13 8.93
N ASN A 133 -5.97 -12.98 8.87
CA ASN A 133 -5.83 -14.41 9.11
C ASN A 133 -5.07 -15.11 7.98
N ARG A 134 -5.29 -14.70 6.73
CA ARG A 134 -4.55 -15.18 5.55
C ARG A 134 -3.05 -14.88 5.69
N ALA A 135 -2.70 -13.64 6.02
CA ALA A 135 -1.32 -13.22 6.27
C ALA A 135 -0.65 -14.04 7.38
N ARG A 136 -1.37 -14.35 8.46
CA ARG A 136 -0.86 -15.19 9.55
C ARG A 136 -0.62 -16.64 9.13
N LYS A 137 -1.55 -17.25 8.38
CA LYS A 137 -1.39 -18.62 7.85
C LYS A 137 -0.17 -18.74 6.96
N TRP A 138 0.06 -17.74 6.11
CA TRP A 138 1.26 -17.65 5.28
C TRP A 138 2.54 -17.64 6.11
N MET A 139 2.64 -16.73 7.06
CA MET A 139 3.83 -16.64 7.90
C MET A 139 4.06 -17.95 8.67
N ALA A 140 3.00 -18.59 9.18
CA ALA A 140 3.10 -19.90 9.81
C ALA A 140 3.67 -20.99 8.88
N TYR A 141 3.30 -20.99 7.60
CA TYR A 141 3.84 -21.91 6.59
C TYR A 141 5.33 -21.64 6.31
N ILE A 142 5.73 -20.37 6.13
CA ILE A 142 7.13 -19.99 5.93
C ILE A 142 7.99 -20.39 7.14
N HIS A 143 7.48 -20.15 8.34
CA HIS A 143 8.11 -20.58 9.60
C HIS A 143 8.26 -22.10 9.67
N ALA A 144 7.23 -22.86 9.28
CA ALA A 144 7.29 -24.33 9.25
C ALA A 144 8.31 -24.86 8.22
N GLN A 145 8.52 -24.14 7.11
CA GLN A 145 9.51 -24.46 6.08
C GLN A 145 10.95 -24.05 6.46
N GLY A 146 11.15 -23.32 7.57
CA GLY A 146 12.46 -22.80 7.97
C GLY A 146 13.00 -21.70 7.06
N LYS A 147 12.13 -21.07 6.26
CA LYS A 147 12.48 -20.08 5.23
C LYS A 147 12.48 -18.64 5.74
N ASP A 148 12.44 -18.45 7.06
CA ASP A 148 12.38 -17.15 7.75
C ASP A 148 13.49 -16.16 7.39
N HIS A 149 14.64 -16.70 6.98
CA HIS A 149 15.85 -15.95 6.69
C HIS A 149 15.93 -15.49 5.23
N LEU A 150 15.03 -15.94 4.36
CA LEU A 150 15.01 -15.55 2.95
C LEU A 150 14.25 -14.22 2.82
N PRO A 151 14.93 -13.09 2.53
CA PRO A 151 14.25 -11.90 2.09
C PRO A 151 13.82 -12.10 0.63
N HIS A 152 12.56 -11.79 0.36
CA HIS A 152 11.89 -11.65 -0.93
C HIS A 152 12.53 -12.08 -2.25
N GLY A 153 11.74 -12.82 -3.05
CA GLY A 153 11.87 -12.93 -4.51
C GLY A 153 12.44 -14.25 -5.06
N TRP A 154 12.78 -15.21 -4.20
CA TRP A 154 13.46 -16.46 -4.59
C TRP A 154 12.55 -17.61 -4.94
N GLU A 155 11.25 -17.45 -4.75
CA GLU A 155 10.31 -18.49 -5.05
C GLU A 155 9.47 -18.07 -6.25
N GLU A 156 9.78 -18.69 -7.39
CA GLU A 156 8.73 -19.18 -8.30
C GLU A 156 7.83 -20.12 -7.49
N LEU A 157 7.06 -19.58 -6.55
CA LEU A 157 6.06 -20.35 -5.81
C LEU A 157 4.96 -20.65 -6.81
N ASP A 158 4.82 -21.93 -7.13
CA ASP A 158 3.73 -22.46 -7.94
C ASP A 158 2.41 -21.86 -7.45
N ASP A 159 1.62 -21.36 -8.40
CA ASP A 159 0.31 -20.77 -8.17
C ASP A 159 -0.59 -21.72 -7.36
N ASP A 160 -0.38 -23.04 -7.48
CA ASP A 160 -1.07 -24.11 -6.75
C ASP A 160 -0.84 -24.09 -5.22
N VAL A 161 0.33 -23.65 -4.76
CA VAL A 161 0.62 -23.54 -3.31
C VAL A 161 -0.10 -22.34 -2.71
N LEU A 162 -0.23 -21.24 -3.47
CA LEU A 162 -0.99 -20.06 -3.05
C LEU A 162 -2.51 -20.34 -3.04
N ASP A 163 -3.02 -21.04 -4.05
CA ASP A 163 -4.43 -21.42 -4.15
C ASP A 163 -4.81 -22.45 -3.06
N GLY A 164 -3.95 -23.44 -2.77
CA GLY A 164 -4.17 -24.42 -1.70
C GLY A 164 -4.19 -23.82 -0.28
N MET A 165 -3.64 -22.63 -0.09
CA MET A 165 -3.65 -21.91 1.19
C MET A 165 -4.88 -20.99 1.38
N GLY A 166 -5.79 -20.94 0.39
CA GLY A 166 -7.00 -20.11 0.44
C GLY A 166 -6.72 -18.62 0.24
N GLU A 167 -5.70 -18.28 -0.55
CA GLU A 167 -5.38 -16.88 -0.87
C GLU A 167 -6.28 -16.26 -1.94
N LEU A 168 -6.94 -17.11 -2.72
CA LEU A 168 -7.91 -16.77 -3.76
C LEU A 168 -9.21 -17.57 -3.56
N PRO A 169 -10.37 -17.06 -3.98
CA PRO A 169 -11.58 -17.87 -4.08
C PRO A 169 -11.37 -18.93 -5.17
N ASP A 170 -11.04 -20.17 -4.77
CA ASP A 170 -11.02 -21.40 -5.59
C ASP A 170 -10.84 -21.18 -7.11
N THR A 171 -9.75 -20.48 -7.50
CA THR A 171 -9.49 -20.10 -8.90
C THR A 171 -8.90 -21.25 -9.72
N THR A 172 -8.39 -22.29 -9.06
CA THR A 172 -7.92 -23.54 -9.69
C THR A 172 -9.00 -24.24 -10.52
N ALA A 173 -10.28 -23.89 -10.37
CA ALA A 173 -11.39 -24.43 -11.16
C ALA A 173 -12.00 -23.43 -12.18
N GLN A 174 -11.53 -22.19 -12.26
CA GLN A 174 -12.01 -21.25 -13.29
C GLN A 174 -11.21 -21.45 -14.57
N SER A 175 -11.81 -22.18 -15.52
CA SER A 175 -11.36 -22.15 -16.91
C SER A 175 -11.55 -20.74 -17.45
N PHE A 176 -10.48 -19.96 -17.49
CA PHE A 176 -10.49 -18.66 -18.15
C PHE A 176 -10.58 -18.86 -19.66
N GLU A 177 -11.39 -18.04 -20.31
CA GLU A 177 -11.45 -18.02 -21.76
C GLU A 177 -10.14 -17.47 -22.33
N GLU A 178 -9.74 -18.00 -23.48
CA GLU A 178 -8.62 -17.46 -24.24
C GLU A 178 -9.18 -16.49 -25.29
N TRP A 179 -8.65 -15.26 -25.29
CA TRP A 179 -9.11 -14.19 -26.16
C TRP A 179 -8.08 -13.85 -27.23
N ASP A 180 -8.57 -13.51 -28.41
CA ASP A 180 -7.78 -12.82 -29.43
C ASP A 180 -7.84 -11.29 -29.25
N GLU A 181 -7.04 -10.57 -30.04
CA GLU A 181 -6.97 -9.11 -29.98
C GLU A 181 -8.30 -8.44 -30.35
N ALA A 182 -9.08 -9.03 -31.27
CA ALA A 182 -10.37 -8.48 -31.68
C ALA A 182 -11.43 -8.58 -30.57
N GLN A 183 -11.44 -9.69 -29.83
CA GLN A 183 -12.28 -9.91 -28.66
C GLN A 183 -11.91 -8.94 -27.54
N LEU A 184 -10.61 -8.74 -27.29
CA LEU A 184 -10.13 -7.75 -26.31
C LEU A 184 -10.58 -6.33 -26.69
N GLU A 185 -10.40 -5.92 -27.94
CA GLU A 185 -10.85 -4.60 -28.41
C GLU A 185 -12.36 -4.42 -28.28
N THR A 186 -13.13 -5.46 -28.62
CA THR A 186 -14.60 -5.46 -28.48
C THR A 186 -14.99 -5.27 -27.01
N TYR A 187 -14.34 -5.97 -26.09
CA TYR A 187 -14.60 -5.87 -24.66
C TYR A 187 -14.35 -4.45 -24.12
N ILE A 188 -13.24 -3.83 -24.54
CA ILE A 188 -12.89 -2.45 -24.15
C ILE A 188 -13.91 -1.44 -24.71
N GLN A 189 -14.30 -1.60 -25.97
CA GLN A 189 -15.20 -0.65 -26.66
C GLN A 189 -16.65 -0.73 -26.16
N THR A 190 -17.14 -1.93 -25.84
CA THR A 190 -18.55 -2.14 -25.51
C THR A 190 -18.92 -1.49 -24.17
N GLU A 191 -18.01 -1.52 -23.20
CA GLU A 191 -18.29 -1.08 -21.82
C GLU A 191 -17.35 0.02 -21.33
N HIS A 192 -16.53 0.61 -22.21
CA HIS A 192 -15.49 1.58 -21.85
C HIS A 192 -14.57 1.08 -20.73
N ARG A 193 -14.22 -0.21 -20.77
CA ARG A 193 -13.42 -0.88 -19.75
C ARG A 193 -11.97 -0.44 -19.81
N LEU A 194 -11.36 -0.32 -18.64
CA LEU A 194 -9.96 0.02 -18.47
C LEU A 194 -9.19 -1.27 -18.23
N VAL A 195 -8.41 -1.69 -19.22
CA VAL A 195 -7.71 -2.98 -19.20
C VAL A 195 -6.20 -2.76 -19.21
N VAL A 196 -5.50 -3.59 -18.44
CA VAL A 196 -4.03 -3.67 -18.43
C VAL A 196 -3.62 -5.11 -18.76
N LEU A 197 -2.56 -5.26 -19.54
CA LEU A 197 -1.97 -6.56 -19.84
C LEU A 197 -0.81 -6.84 -18.86
N ILE A 198 -0.83 -8.02 -18.23
CA ILE A 198 0.23 -8.48 -17.32
C ILE A 198 0.39 -10.00 -17.51
N ASP A 199 1.59 -10.47 -17.86
CA ASP A 199 1.94 -11.87 -18.09
C ASP A 199 0.97 -12.58 -19.07
N SER A 200 0.58 -11.89 -20.15
CA SER A 200 -0.45 -12.33 -21.11
C SER A 200 -1.87 -12.49 -20.55
N TRP A 201 -2.14 -11.96 -19.36
CA TRP A 201 -3.48 -11.88 -18.79
C TRP A 201 -4.13 -10.54 -19.11
N VAL A 202 -5.41 -10.61 -19.45
CA VAL A 202 -6.32 -9.47 -19.56
C VAL A 202 -6.85 -9.16 -18.16
N VAL A 203 -6.42 -8.04 -17.58
CA VAL A 203 -6.81 -7.62 -16.23
C VAL A 203 -7.71 -6.39 -16.31
N ASP A 204 -8.97 -6.52 -15.86
CA ASP A 204 -9.91 -5.40 -15.80
C ASP A 204 -9.67 -4.60 -14.52
N VAL A 205 -9.20 -3.35 -14.68
CA VAL A 205 -8.92 -2.42 -13.58
C VAL A 205 -9.96 -1.31 -13.47
N THR A 206 -11.09 -1.39 -14.20
CA THR A 206 -12.12 -0.34 -14.26
C THR A 206 -12.58 0.14 -12.88
N ASP A 207 -12.93 -0.79 -12.00
CA ASP A 207 -13.38 -0.47 -10.63
C ASP A 207 -12.20 -0.20 -9.68
N TYR A 208 -11.07 -0.88 -9.91
CA TYR A 208 -9.90 -0.84 -9.03
C TYR A 208 -9.03 0.41 -9.23
N ILE A 209 -9.13 1.11 -10.37
CA ILE A 209 -8.23 2.22 -10.72
C ILE A 209 -8.20 3.34 -9.67
N LYS A 210 -9.31 3.54 -8.94
CA LYS A 210 -9.43 4.54 -7.86
C LYS A 210 -8.88 4.05 -6.52
N GLU A 211 -8.77 2.74 -6.34
CA GLU A 211 -8.28 2.12 -5.10
C GLU A 211 -6.80 1.75 -5.17
N HIS A 212 -6.20 1.82 -6.37
CA HIS A 212 -4.81 1.48 -6.59
C HIS A 212 -3.85 2.32 -5.72
N PRO A 213 -3.03 1.71 -4.84
CA PRO A 213 -2.18 2.44 -3.90
C PRO A 213 -1.12 3.33 -4.58
N GLY A 214 -0.70 3.00 -5.80
CA GLY A 214 0.25 3.81 -6.58
C GLY A 214 -0.40 5.01 -7.29
N GLY A 215 -1.70 5.22 -7.10
CA GLY A 215 -2.48 6.23 -7.81
C GLY A 215 -3.02 5.74 -9.15
N SER A 216 -4.04 6.44 -9.62
CA SER A 216 -4.76 6.14 -10.86
C SER A 216 -3.93 6.49 -12.11
N VAL A 217 -3.05 7.50 -11.99
CA VAL A 217 -2.22 8.00 -13.11
C VAL A 217 -1.29 6.91 -13.65
N ILE A 218 -0.67 6.12 -12.78
CA ILE A 218 0.27 5.06 -13.20
C ILE A 218 -0.46 4.00 -14.04
N LEU A 219 -1.64 3.57 -13.59
CA LEU A 219 -2.45 2.62 -14.34
C LEU A 219 -2.90 3.18 -15.68
N ARG A 220 -3.31 4.47 -15.73
CA ARG A 220 -3.71 5.14 -16.98
C ARG A 220 -2.61 5.13 -18.05
N ASN A 221 -1.34 5.21 -17.64
CA ASN A 221 -0.21 5.19 -18.56
C ASN A 221 0.09 3.80 -19.13
N HIS A 222 -0.43 2.74 -18.51
CA HIS A 222 -0.24 1.34 -18.90
C HIS A 222 -1.55 0.68 -19.36
N LEU A 223 -2.57 1.48 -19.65
CA LEU A 223 -3.79 0.94 -20.25
C LEU A 223 -3.48 0.43 -21.65
N TYR A 224 -4.07 -0.71 -21.98
CA TYR A 224 -3.99 -1.24 -23.33
C TYR A 224 -4.55 -0.21 -24.31
N SER A 225 -3.75 0.09 -25.34
CA SER A 225 -4.13 0.95 -26.45
C SER A 225 -3.69 0.27 -27.74
N PRO A 226 -4.60 0.07 -28.71
CA PRO A 226 -4.25 -0.54 -29.98
C PRO A 226 -3.32 0.41 -30.73
N LYS A 227 -2.03 0.05 -30.80
CA LYS A 227 -1.04 0.78 -31.58
C LYS A 227 -0.81 0.09 -32.92
N PRO A 228 -0.78 0.83 -34.04
CA PRO A 228 -0.42 0.24 -35.32
C PRO A 228 1.00 -0.31 -35.25
N CYS A 229 1.20 -1.57 -35.64
CA CYS A 229 2.54 -2.16 -35.73
C CYS A 229 3.44 -1.30 -36.64
N PRO A 230 4.63 -0.88 -36.20
CA PRO A 230 5.63 -0.36 -37.11
C PRO A 230 6.11 -1.45 -38.08
N ALA A 231 6.40 -1.07 -39.32
CA ALA A 231 6.97 -1.99 -40.31
C ALA A 231 8.30 -2.56 -39.79
N ASN A 232 8.41 -3.89 -39.75
CA ASN A 232 9.52 -4.70 -39.19
C ASN A 232 9.50 -5.00 -37.68
N SER A 233 8.38 -4.87 -36.97
CA SER A 233 8.22 -5.40 -35.60
C SER A 233 7.28 -6.61 -35.56
N THR A 234 7.45 -7.49 -34.58
CA THR A 234 6.45 -8.55 -34.33
C THR A 234 5.22 -7.93 -33.65
N LYS A 235 4.03 -8.52 -33.83
CA LYS A 235 2.80 -8.08 -33.12
C LYS A 235 3.00 -8.03 -31.60
N LYS A 236 3.84 -8.92 -31.07
CA LYS A 236 4.19 -8.97 -29.65
C LYS A 236 4.97 -7.75 -29.18
N ASP A 237 5.79 -7.14 -30.02
CA ASP A 237 6.59 -5.96 -29.67
C ASP A 237 5.77 -4.66 -29.66
N SER A 238 4.64 -4.62 -30.39
CA SER A 238 3.71 -3.48 -30.40
C SER A 238 2.70 -3.48 -29.25
N LEU A 239 2.56 -4.60 -28.56
CA LEU A 239 1.67 -4.73 -27.40
C LEU A 239 2.28 -4.04 -26.19
N GLU A 240 1.61 -2.98 -25.70
CA GLU A 240 1.98 -2.34 -24.44
C GLU A 240 1.63 -3.25 -23.27
N ASP A 241 2.61 -4.06 -22.88
CA ASP A 241 2.53 -4.96 -21.74
C ASP A 241 3.08 -4.30 -20.47
N ALA A 242 2.30 -4.31 -19.39
CA ALA A 242 2.70 -3.79 -18.10
C ALA A 242 3.47 -4.81 -17.24
N THR A 243 3.72 -6.02 -17.74
CA THR A 243 4.50 -7.07 -17.06
C THR A 243 5.80 -6.55 -16.46
N TRP A 244 6.60 -5.85 -17.25
CA TRP A 244 7.88 -5.31 -16.77
C TRP A 244 7.67 -4.32 -15.62
N ALA A 245 6.69 -3.41 -15.75
CA ALA A 245 6.39 -2.42 -14.71
C ALA A 245 5.89 -3.08 -13.42
N PHE A 246 5.15 -4.18 -13.55
CA PHE A 246 4.54 -4.93 -12.45
C PHE A 246 5.54 -5.86 -11.72
N ASN A 247 6.48 -6.47 -12.43
CA ASN A 247 7.42 -7.47 -11.90
C ASN A 247 8.79 -6.87 -11.52
N GLY A 248 8.82 -5.61 -11.08
CA GLY A 248 10.03 -4.98 -10.51
C GLY A 248 10.74 -3.95 -11.39
N GLY A 249 10.29 -3.74 -12.62
CA GLY A 249 10.79 -2.65 -13.47
C GLY A 249 10.42 -1.28 -12.95
N MET A 250 9.18 -1.12 -12.45
CA MET A 250 8.73 0.10 -11.79
C MET A 250 8.44 -0.14 -10.30
N ASN A 251 7.66 -1.17 -9.99
CA ASN A 251 7.41 -1.62 -8.63
C ASN A 251 7.51 -3.14 -8.59
N ASN A 252 8.19 -3.70 -7.58
CA ASN A 252 8.10 -5.12 -7.30
C ASN A 252 6.90 -5.34 -6.38
N HIS A 253 5.77 -5.72 -6.96
CA HIS A 253 4.51 -5.83 -6.22
C HIS A 253 4.60 -6.90 -5.12
N THR A 254 3.90 -6.67 -4.01
CA THR A 254 3.80 -7.63 -2.92
C THR A 254 2.98 -8.85 -3.35
N ARG A 255 3.08 -9.96 -2.61
CA ARG A 255 2.24 -11.14 -2.86
C ARG A 255 0.75 -10.82 -2.80
N THR A 256 0.33 -9.99 -1.87
CA THR A 256 -1.06 -9.52 -1.75
C THR A 256 -1.51 -8.73 -2.97
N ALA A 257 -0.64 -7.89 -3.53
CA ALA A 257 -0.92 -7.17 -4.77
C ALA A 257 -0.97 -8.11 -5.99
N ARG A 258 -0.11 -9.14 -6.05
CA ARG A 258 -0.18 -10.20 -7.05
C ARG A 258 -1.49 -11.00 -6.97
N ALA A 259 -1.91 -11.39 -5.76
CA ALA A 259 -3.19 -12.05 -5.54
C ALA A 259 -4.39 -11.16 -5.95
N ARG A 260 -4.36 -9.86 -5.63
CA ARG A 260 -5.38 -8.91 -6.08
C ARG A 260 -5.42 -8.75 -7.60
N MET A 261 -4.26 -8.73 -8.27
CA MET A 261 -4.20 -8.73 -9.73
C MET A 261 -4.84 -10.00 -10.32
N ARG A 262 -4.57 -11.18 -9.72
CA ARG A 262 -5.18 -12.43 -10.14
C ARG A 262 -6.70 -12.42 -10.03
N SER A 263 -7.27 -11.85 -8.97
CA SER A 263 -8.73 -11.75 -8.82
C SER A 263 -9.40 -10.81 -9.82
N LEU A 264 -8.63 -10.01 -10.56
CA LEU A 264 -9.10 -9.08 -11.59
C LEU A 264 -8.88 -9.61 -13.02
N ARG A 265 -8.37 -10.83 -13.17
CA ARG A 265 -8.18 -11.48 -14.47
C ARG A 265 -9.53 -11.82 -15.08
N VAL A 266 -9.67 -11.56 -16.38
CA VAL A 266 -10.88 -11.85 -17.15
C VAL A 266 -10.62 -12.97 -18.16
N ALA A 267 -9.49 -12.90 -18.85
CA ALA A 267 -9.14 -13.83 -19.91
C ALA A 267 -7.62 -13.91 -20.10
N ARG A 268 -7.17 -14.91 -20.85
CA ARG A 268 -5.78 -15.02 -21.30
C ARG A 268 -5.67 -14.57 -22.75
N LEU A 269 -4.79 -13.63 -23.04
CA LEU A 269 -4.58 -13.14 -24.41
C LEU A 269 -3.68 -14.11 -25.18
N ILE A 270 -4.16 -14.56 -26.34
CA ILE A 270 -3.33 -15.27 -27.32
C ILE A 270 -2.82 -14.25 -28.32
N VAL A 271 -1.51 -14.11 -28.41
CA VAL A 271 -0.85 -13.26 -29.41
C VAL A 271 -0.25 -14.15 -30.48
N ASP A 272 -0.75 -14.05 -31.70
CA ASP A 272 -0.14 -14.71 -32.85
C ASP A 272 1.28 -14.18 -33.06
N GLN A 273 2.27 -15.07 -33.11
CA GLN A 273 3.68 -14.71 -33.35
C GLN A 273 3.99 -14.40 -34.82
N ASN A 274 2.97 -14.24 -35.66
CA ASN A 274 3.15 -13.87 -37.05
C ASN A 274 3.68 -12.43 -37.15
N ASN A 275 4.54 -12.17 -38.14
CA ASN A 275 4.92 -10.81 -38.49
C ASN A 275 3.66 -9.99 -38.80
N CYS A 276 3.65 -8.72 -38.37
CA CYS A 276 2.79 -7.73 -39.02
C CYS A 276 3.26 -7.60 -40.49
#